data_AF-A0A2D6DR57-F1
#
_entry.id   AF-A0A2D6DR57-F1
#
_cell.length_a   1.000
_cell.length_b   1.000
_cell.length_c   1.000
_cell.angle_alpha   90.00
_cell.angle_beta   90.00
_cell.angle_gamma   90.00
#
_symmetry.space_group_name_H-M   'P 1'
#
loop_
_entity.id
_entity.type
_entity.pdbx_description
1 polymer ?
#
loop_
_entity_poly.entity_id
_entity_poly.type
_entity_poly.pdbx_seq_one_letter_code
_entity_poly.pdbx_strand_id
1 'polypeptide(L)'
;MNKKNIQQNIIKELGLEGLPEDKQIELLTTMTESVLKRITIKVLELLSEEDKKEFDQVRETNDPDKISEFLKDKINNYDEIVEDVIKEFKEEMKSTMASLEEGLEK
;
A
#
# COMPACT_ATOMS: atom_id res chain seq x y z
N MET A 1 17.32 -6.62 2.51
CA MET A 1 16.16 -7.52 2.33
C MET A 1 15.92 -7.73 0.83
N ASN A 2 15.61 -8.95 0.37
CA ASN A 2 15.37 -9.24 -1.05
C ASN A 2 13.86 -9.19 -1.36
N LYS A 3 13.44 -8.50 -2.44
CA LYS A 3 12.03 -8.29 -2.83
C LYS A 3 11.22 -9.58 -2.89
N LYS A 4 11.85 -10.66 -3.38
CA LYS A 4 11.22 -11.99 -3.48
C LYS A 4 10.85 -12.57 -2.10
N ASN A 5 11.66 -12.33 -1.08
CA ASN A 5 11.37 -12.81 0.29
C ASN A 5 10.20 -12.05 0.92
N ILE A 6 10.05 -10.76 0.61
CA ILE A 6 8.94 -9.94 1.10
C ILE A 6 7.62 -10.43 0.50
N GLN A 7 7.57 -10.66 -0.81
CA GLN A 7 6.38 -11.17 -1.49
C GLN A 7 5.94 -12.53 -0.94
N GLN A 8 6.87 -13.46 -0.75
CA GLN A 8 6.57 -14.78 -0.20
C GLN A 8 6.07 -14.71 1.25
N ASN A 9 6.62 -13.81 2.06
CA ASN A 9 6.12 -13.58 3.42
C ASN A 9 4.66 -13.08 3.39
N ILE A 10 4.32 -12.14 2.51
CA ILE A 10 2.96 -11.61 2.39
C ILE A 10 1.98 -12.70 1.94
N ILE A 11 2.36 -13.49 0.92
CA ILE A 11 1.54 -14.62 0.42
C ILE A 11 1.22 -15.58 1.57
N LYS A 12 2.25 -15.95 2.34
CA LYS A 12 2.10 -16.85 3.49
C LYS A 12 1.26 -16.25 4.61
N GLU A 13 1.53 -15.00 4.99
CA GLU A 13 0.79 -14.32 6.05
C GLU A 13 -0.69 -14.11 5.73
N LEU A 14 -1.05 -14.04 4.44
CA LEU A 14 -2.42 -13.87 3.98
C LEU A 14 -3.09 -15.19 3.54
N GLY A 15 -2.44 -16.34 3.71
CA GLY A 15 -3.00 -17.65 3.34
C GLY A 15 -3.14 -17.89 1.83
N LEU A 16 -2.42 -17.13 1.00
CA LEU A 16 -2.55 -17.18 -0.46
C LEU A 16 -1.71 -18.28 -1.12
N GLU A 17 -0.99 -19.09 -0.34
CA GLU A 17 -0.08 -20.14 -0.83
C GLU A 17 -0.78 -21.20 -1.69
N GLY A 18 -2.09 -21.40 -1.50
CA GLY A 18 -2.91 -22.33 -2.28
C GLY A 18 -3.32 -21.83 -3.67
N LEU A 19 -3.09 -20.56 -3.98
CA LEU A 19 -3.45 -19.97 -5.28
C LEU A 19 -2.37 -20.19 -6.34
N PRO A 20 -2.74 -20.27 -7.63
CA PRO A 20 -1.79 -20.20 -8.75
C PRO A 20 -0.90 -18.95 -8.68
N GLU A 21 0.34 -19.06 -9.15
CA GLU A 21 1.34 -17.97 -9.08
C GLU A 21 0.87 -16.69 -9.78
N ASP A 22 0.20 -16.81 -10.93
CA ASP A 22 -0.40 -15.66 -11.64
C ASP A 22 -1.45 -14.95 -10.79
N LYS A 23 -2.26 -15.71 -10.04
CA LYS A 23 -3.27 -15.16 -9.13
C LYS A 23 -2.66 -14.53 -7.89
N GLN A 24 -1.59 -15.12 -7.35
CA GLN A 24 -0.83 -14.50 -6.26
C GLN A 24 -0.26 -13.14 -6.70
N ILE A 25 0.33 -13.05 -7.90
CA ILE A 25 0.89 -11.81 -8.45
C ILE A 25 -0.20 -10.78 -8.70
N GLU A 26 -1.34 -11.17 -9.28
CA GLU A 26 -2.48 -10.29 -9.55
C GLU A 26 -3.04 -9.68 -8.26
N LEU A 27 -3.24 -10.51 -7.22
CA LEU A 27 -3.71 -10.06 -5.92
C LEU A 27 -2.70 -9.14 -5.24
N LEU A 28 -1.42 -9.50 -5.21
CA LEU A 28 -0.37 -8.65 -4.64
C LEU A 28 -0.28 -7.29 -5.34
N THR A 29 -0.44 -7.26 -6.66
CA THR A 29 -0.45 -6.01 -7.44
C THR A 29 -1.65 -5.15 -7.04
N THR A 30 -2.84 -5.73 -7.01
CA THR A 30 -4.08 -5.04 -6.62
C THR A 30 -4.00 -4.51 -5.19
N MET A 31 -3.47 -5.30 -4.26
CA MET A 31 -3.22 -4.90 -2.87
C MET A 31 -2.25 -3.71 -2.79
N THR A 32 -1.15 -3.77 -3.54
CA THR A 32 -0.17 -2.68 -3.59
C THR A 32 -0.78 -1.39 -4.13
N GLU A 33 -1.57 -1.47 -5.20
CA GLU A 33 -2.29 -0.32 -5.75
C GLU A 33 -3.28 0.28 -4.77
N SER A 34 -4.00 -0.56 -4.02
CA SER A 34 -4.95 -0.12 -3.00
C SER A 34 -4.26 0.65 -1.88
N VAL A 35 -3.14 0.13 -1.37
CA VAL A 35 -2.31 0.81 -0.36
C VAL A 35 -1.79 2.16 -0.88
N LEU A 36 -1.24 2.19 -2.10
CA LEU A 36 -0.73 3.44 -2.69
C LEU A 36 -1.83 4.50 -2.87
N LYS A 37 -3.04 4.10 -3.27
CA LYS A 37 -4.19 5.01 -3.37
C LYS A 37 -4.57 5.58 -2.00
N ARG A 38 -4.61 4.75 -0.95
CA ARG A 38 -4.91 5.20 0.42
C ARG A 38 -3.87 6.19 0.95
N ILE A 39 -2.58 5.89 0.75
CA ILE A 39 -1.48 6.80 1.10
C ILE A 39 -1.65 8.13 0.37
N THR A 40 -1.91 8.08 -0.94
CA THR A 40 -2.11 9.29 -1.76
C THR A 40 -3.25 10.15 -1.22
N ILE A 41 -4.39 9.54 -0.86
CA ILE A 41 -5.53 10.27 -0.29
C ILE A 41 -5.14 10.92 1.04
N LYS A 42 -4.59 10.16 2.00
CA LYS A 42 -4.20 10.71 3.32
C LYS A 42 -3.19 11.86 3.18
N VAL A 43 -2.23 11.72 2.28
CA VAL A 43 -1.25 12.76 1.98
C VAL A 43 -1.90 14.01 1.41
N LEU A 44 -2.77 13.87 0.41
CA LEU A 44 -3.47 15.02 -0.19
C LEU A 44 -4.33 15.77 0.83
N GLU A 45 -4.89 15.08 1.84
CA GLU A 45 -5.65 15.73 2.92
C GLU A 45 -4.78 16.58 3.85
N LEU A 46 -3.47 16.28 3.94
CA LEU A 46 -2.51 16.98 4.80
C LEU A 46 -1.79 18.13 4.10
N LEU A 47 -1.74 18.09 2.77
CA LEU A 47 -1.12 19.15 1.97
C LEU A 47 -2.00 20.40 1.92
N SER A 48 -1.37 21.57 1.96
CA SER A 48 -2.04 22.83 1.68
C SER A 48 -2.46 22.91 0.20
N GLU A 49 -3.35 23.84 -0.16
CA GLU A 49 -3.74 24.06 -1.57
C GLU A 49 -2.56 24.48 -2.46
N GLU A 50 -1.54 25.12 -1.88
CA GLU A 50 -0.30 25.46 -2.58
C GLU A 50 0.56 24.22 -2.80
N ASP A 51 0.77 23.42 -1.74
CA ASP A 51 1.56 22.20 -1.83
C ASP A 51 0.92 21.14 -2.74
N LYS A 52 -0.41 21.10 -2.86
CA LYS A 52 -1.10 20.21 -3.81
C LYS A 52 -0.74 20.54 -5.26
N LYS A 53 -0.58 21.82 -5.60
CA LYS A 53 -0.17 22.23 -6.96
C LYS A 53 1.27 21.87 -7.23
N GLU A 54 2.15 22.05 -6.24
CA GLU A 54 3.55 21.59 -6.33
C GLU A 54 3.62 20.07 -6.45
N PHE A 55 2.78 19.36 -5.71
CA PHE A 55 2.70 17.90 -5.77
C PHE A 55 2.31 17.38 -7.16
N ASP A 56 1.36 18.02 -7.83
CA ASP A 56 1.01 17.66 -9.22
C ASP A 56 2.22 17.81 -10.15
N GLN A 57 3.01 18.87 -10.03
CA GLN A 57 4.23 19.07 -10.82
C GLN A 57 5.31 18.02 -10.50
N VAL A 58 5.51 17.69 -9.22
CA VAL A 58 6.45 16.65 -8.81
C VAL A 58 6.02 15.28 -9.35
N ARG A 59 4.72 14.99 -9.35
CA ARG A 59 4.19 13.72 -9.89
C ARG A 59 4.39 13.56 -11.39
N GLU A 60 4.42 14.64 -12.18
CA GLU A 60 4.69 14.57 -13.62
C GLU A 60 6.11 14.04 -13.93
N THR A 61 7.04 14.14 -12.97
CA THR A 61 8.39 13.60 -13.13
C THR A 61 8.44 12.07 -13.19
N ASN A 62 7.38 11.38 -12.71
CA ASN A 62 7.34 9.92 -12.52
C ASN A 62 8.56 9.36 -11.77
N ASP A 63 9.16 10.17 -10.91
CA ASP A 63 10.34 9.83 -10.11
C ASP A 63 9.90 9.55 -8.66
N PRO A 64 9.84 8.26 -8.23
CA PRO A 64 9.35 7.91 -6.90
C PRO A 64 10.17 8.51 -5.77
N ASP A 65 11.48 8.70 -5.98
CA ASP A 65 12.37 9.25 -4.96
C ASP A 65 12.05 10.73 -4.73
N LYS A 66 11.89 11.51 -5.82
CA LYS A 66 11.48 12.92 -5.72
C LYS A 66 10.10 13.12 -5.11
N ILE A 67 9.16 12.25 -5.47
CA ILE A 67 7.82 12.27 -4.88
C ILE A 67 7.92 12.01 -3.38
N SER A 68 8.72 11.02 -2.96
CA SER A 68 8.90 10.71 -1.54
C SER A 68 9.62 11.84 -0.79
N GLU A 69 10.68 12.41 -1.36
CA GLU A 69 11.42 13.53 -0.75
C GLU A 69 10.51 14.75 -0.55
N PHE A 70 9.71 15.12 -1.55
CA PHE A 70 8.74 16.21 -1.44
C PHE A 70 7.74 15.97 -0.31
N LEU A 71 7.20 14.75 -0.21
CA LEU A 71 6.23 14.41 0.83
C LEU A 71 6.83 14.42 2.23
N LYS A 72 8.07 13.97 2.39
CA LYS A 72 8.79 14.02 3.67
C LYS A 72 9.13 15.44 4.11
N ASP A 73 9.41 16.33 3.15
CA ASP A 73 9.66 17.75 3.43
C ASP A 73 8.40 18.47 3.92
N LYS A 74 7.25 18.21 3.28
CA LYS A 74 5.97 18.86 3.61
C LYS A 74 5.23 18.22 4.79
N ILE A 75 5.45 16.93 5.06
CA ILE A 75 4.71 16.16 6.07
C ILE A 75 5.69 15.52 7.06
N ASN A 76 5.80 16.13 8.26
CA ASN A 76 6.74 15.72 9.31
C ASN A 76 6.65 14.24 9.71
N ASN A 77 5.46 13.64 9.66
CA ASN A 77 5.18 12.26 10.05
C ASN A 77 4.81 11.38 8.85
N TYR A 78 5.32 11.70 7.65
CA TYR A 78 5.01 10.96 6.42
C TYR A 78 5.27 9.45 6.56
N ASP A 79 6.43 9.07 7.09
CA ASP A 79 6.80 7.66 7.23
C ASP A 79 5.85 6.91 8.19
N GLU A 80 5.43 7.55 9.28
CA GLU A 80 4.44 6.98 10.22
C GLU A 80 3.07 6.78 9.54
N ILE A 81 2.62 7.74 8.72
CA ILE A 81 1.37 7.63 7.96
C ILE A 81 1.42 6.45 6.99
N VAL A 82 2.55 6.25 6.31
CA VAL A 82 2.75 5.11 5.40
C VAL A 82 2.68 3.80 6.17
N GLU A 83 3.39 3.70 7.30
CA GLU A 83 3.38 2.51 8.16
C GLU A 83 1.96 2.19 8.68
N ASP A 84 1.23 3.20 9.13
CA ASP A 84 -0.14 3.04 9.63
C ASP A 84 -1.08 2.55 8.53
N VAL A 85 -1.02 3.12 7.32
CA VAL A 85 -1.84 2.65 6.19
C VAL A 85 -1.54 1.21 5.82
N ILE A 86 -0.26 0.83 5.79
CA ILE A 86 0.15 -0.55 5.50
C ILE A 86 -0.37 -1.50 6.57
N LYS A 87 -0.26 -1.11 7.85
CA LYS A 87 -0.71 -1.91 8.99
C LYS A 87 -2.24 -2.07 8.98
N GLU A 88 -2.98 -0.99 8.84
CA GLU A 88 -4.45 -0.99 8.72
C GLU A 88 -4.89 -1.92 7.58
N PHE A 89 -4.32 -1.74 6.40
CA PHE A 89 -4.65 -2.55 5.23
C PHE A 89 -4.32 -4.05 5.44
N LYS A 90 -3.17 -4.36 6.05
CA LYS A 90 -2.79 -5.75 6.32
C LYS A 90 -3.77 -6.44 7.27
N GLU A 91 -4.21 -5.75 8.32
CA GLU A 91 -5.20 -6.30 9.25
C GLU A 91 -6.59 -6.46 8.59
N GLU A 92 -7.00 -5.51 7.76
CA GLU A 92 -8.23 -5.65 6.95
C GLU A 92 -8.16 -6.88 6.03
N MET A 93 -7.02 -7.11 5.39
CA MET A 93 -6.83 -8.27 4.51
C MET A 93 -6.87 -9.59 5.27
N LYS A 94 -6.22 -9.68 6.44
CA LYS A 94 -6.33 -10.87 7.29
C LYS A 94 -7.78 -11.13 7.69
N SER A 95 -8.50 -10.10 8.14
CA SER A 95 -9.91 -10.23 8.53
C SER A 95 -10.78 -10.66 7.36
N THR A 96 -10.52 -10.13 6.16
CA THR A 96 -11.24 -10.49 4.93
C THR A 96 -11.00 -11.94 4.56
N MET A 97 -9.75 -12.40 4.59
CA MET A 97 -9.40 -13.80 4.26
C MET A 97 -9.98 -14.77 5.28
N ALA A 98 -9.90 -14.48 6.59
CA ALA A 98 -10.51 -15.30 7.63
C ALA A 98 -12.04 -15.43 7.43
N SER A 99 -12.70 -14.34 7.06
CA SER A 99 -14.15 -14.35 6.79
C SER A 99 -14.51 -15.19 5.56
N LEU A 100 -13.64 -15.20 4.54
CA LEU A 100 -13.82 -16.02 3.34
C LEU A 100 -13.65 -17.52 3.66
N GLU A 101 -12.68 -17.88 4.48
CA GLU A 101 -12.48 -19.27 4.94
C GLU A 101 -13.70 -19.80 5.71
N GLU A 102 -14.18 -19.05 6.72
CA GLU A 102 -15.37 -19.43 7.50
C GLU A 102 -16.66 -19.52 6.65
N GLY A 103 -16.74 -18.73 5.58
CA GLY A 103 -17.87 -18.75 4.65
C GLY A 103 -17.86 -19.94 3.69
N LEU A 104 -16.70 -20.56 3.45
CA LEU A 104 -16.55 -21.74 2.58
C LEU A 104 -16.79 -23.06 3.34
N GLU A 105 -16.73 -23.05 4.68
CA GLU A 105 -16.98 -24.21 5.54
C GLU A 105 -18.46 -24.40 5.95
N LYS A 106 -19.36 -23.51 5.53
CA LYS A 106 -20.81 -23.57 5.78
C LYS A 106 -21.60 -23.99 4.54
#